data_AF-A0A352NP49-F1
#
_entry.id   AF-A0A352NP49-F1
#
_cell.length_a   1.000
_cell.length_b   1.000
_cell.length_c   1.000
_cell.angle_alpha   90.00
_cell.angle_beta   90.00
_cell.angle_gamma   90.00
#
_symmetry.space_group_name_H-M   'P 1'
#
loop_
_entity.id
_entity.type
_entity.pdbx_description
1 polymer ?
#
loop_
_entity_poly.entity_id
_entity_poly.type
_entity_poly.pdbx_seq_one_letter_code
_entity_poly.pdbx_strand_id
1 'polypeptide(L)'
;MAYWTTFKDPVTGDLMSAEIKDGLGYVGGKRITDYYSDLGYKPVWSPSNSPVEGGAYGTYSFVKSGGGSSGSSSGSKSNNKSSSKAEKQYYVPGQQSLEDAIARLDYTPRSMGDMQKEAANLANLQIDPQLAALKAAINKAVSDAGIQKTSVEANYANVQPTAARLLEEAQAAGTESAIARGGGRAGAVEYEVGKMKRPINESVMQAEAQKSAQLSAIDQALATIQEKYSDQTQSLEAQRGSLEAAQLAALLAGDREMASNMASQRVGAEYNLASLLNSRDLSNQQNVLAQAEITGQFPGMPEGTVTLRDYLSNSGYDEPGWDPGTGNVTVNGKTYTPEQLSKYGYIQNGRWQLPESIIRSMLQ
;
A
#
# COMPACT_ATOMS: atom_id res chain seq x y z
N MET A 1 -10.84 -1.59 31.67
CA MET A 1 -9.58 -1.35 30.94
C MET A 1 -9.81 -0.18 30.01
N ALA A 2 -9.02 0.88 30.13
CA ALA A 2 -9.07 2.00 29.19
C ALA A 2 -8.26 1.60 27.95
N TYR A 3 -8.90 1.60 26.78
CA TYR A 3 -8.22 1.35 25.51
C TYR A 3 -7.89 2.69 24.88
N TRP A 4 -6.73 2.79 24.25
CA TRP A 4 -6.35 3.99 23.51
C TRP A 4 -6.41 3.69 22.02
N THR A 5 -6.89 4.64 21.23
CA THR A 5 -6.87 4.59 19.76
C THR A 5 -6.23 5.83 19.19
N THR A 6 -5.58 5.70 18.04
CA THR A 6 -5.02 6.81 17.28
C THR A 6 -5.87 7.04 16.03
N PHE A 7 -6.04 8.30 15.64
CA PHE A 7 -6.73 8.66 14.40
C PHE A 7 -6.14 9.94 13.81
N LYS A 8 -6.33 10.14 12.51
CA LYS A 8 -5.91 11.35 11.81
C LYS A 8 -6.98 12.42 11.95
N ASP A 9 -6.63 13.56 12.54
CA ASP A 9 -7.55 14.69 12.69
C ASP A 9 -7.98 15.20 11.32
N PRO A 10 -9.28 15.22 10.99
CA PRO A 10 -9.76 15.69 9.70
C PRO A 10 -9.55 17.20 9.47
N VAL A 11 -9.26 17.99 10.52
CA VAL A 11 -9.03 19.43 10.42
C VAL A 11 -7.56 19.75 10.18
N THR A 12 -6.68 19.23 11.04
CA THR A 12 -5.23 19.52 11.00
C THR A 12 -4.43 18.52 10.16
N GLY A 13 -4.93 17.29 10.02
CA GLY A 13 -4.19 16.18 9.42
C GLY A 13 -3.22 15.49 10.38
N ASP A 14 -3.15 15.92 11.65
CA ASP A 14 -2.24 15.37 12.65
C ASP A 14 -2.76 14.05 13.24
N LEU A 15 -1.84 13.23 13.72
CA LEU A 15 -2.16 12.00 14.46
C LEU A 15 -2.54 12.37 15.90
N MET A 16 -3.77 12.06 16.30
CA MET A 16 -4.27 12.26 17.65
C MET A 16 -4.60 10.94 18.35
N SER A 17 -4.53 10.95 19.68
CA SER A 17 -4.91 9.82 20.53
C SER A 17 -6.25 10.07 21.22
N ALA A 18 -7.08 9.05 21.28
CA ALA A 18 -8.37 9.02 21.96
C ALA A 18 -8.43 7.88 22.97
N GLU A 19 -9.10 8.15 24.08
CA GLU A 19 -9.44 7.16 25.10
C GLU A 19 -10.81 6.54 24.78
N ILE A 20 -10.91 5.21 24.76
CA ILE A 20 -12.16 4.47 24.56
C ILE A 20 -12.72 4.06 25.91
N LYS A 21 -13.89 4.60 26.25
CA LYS A 21 -14.69 4.23 27.42
C LYS A 21 -16.08 3.78 26.95
N ASP A 22 -16.49 2.59 27.37
CA ASP A 22 -17.81 2.01 27.05
C ASP A 22 -18.12 1.97 25.54
N GLY A 23 -17.10 1.71 24.70
CA GLY A 23 -17.23 1.67 23.25
C GLY A 23 -17.31 3.05 22.57
N LEU A 24 -17.11 4.13 23.31
CA LEU A 24 -17.12 5.51 22.82
C LEU A 24 -15.73 6.14 22.98
N GLY A 25 -15.26 6.82 21.95
CA GLY A 25 -13.97 7.53 21.95
C GLY A 25 -14.08 8.94 22.49
N TYR A 26 -13.08 9.32 23.29
CA TYR A 26 -12.97 10.63 23.94
C TYR A 26 -11.59 11.25 23.64
N VAL A 27 -11.57 12.53 23.31
CA VAL A 27 -10.34 13.35 23.15
C VAL A 27 -10.45 14.52 24.12
N GLY A 28 -9.46 14.68 25.00
CA GLY A 28 -9.47 15.76 26.00
C GLY A 28 -10.71 15.75 26.92
N GLY A 29 -11.31 14.58 27.17
CA GLY A 29 -12.51 14.43 28.00
C GLY A 29 -13.85 14.68 27.31
N LYS A 30 -13.87 15.08 26.02
CA LYS A 30 -15.09 15.20 25.21
C LYS A 30 -15.24 14.03 24.25
N ARG A 31 -16.47 13.60 23.96
CA ARG A 31 -16.72 12.55 22.96
C ARG A 31 -16.30 13.03 21.58
N ILE A 32 -15.63 12.17 20.83
CA ILE A 32 -15.19 12.45 19.45
C ILE A 32 -16.38 12.80 18.56
N THR A 33 -17.52 12.12 18.75
CA THR A 33 -18.77 12.42 18.05
C THR A 33 -19.19 13.87 18.22
N ASP A 34 -19.07 14.41 19.42
CA ASP A 34 -19.56 15.73 19.78
C ASP A 34 -18.52 16.80 19.39
N TYR A 35 -17.22 16.49 19.53
CA TYR A 35 -16.14 17.37 19.13
C TYR A 35 -16.12 17.67 17.63
N TYR A 36 -16.44 16.65 16.81
CA TYR A 36 -16.38 16.76 15.35
C TYR A 36 -17.73 17.01 14.68
N SER A 37 -18.86 16.79 15.37
CA SER A 37 -20.18 17.16 14.86
C SER A 37 -20.32 18.65 14.63
N ASP A 38 -19.75 19.46 15.53
CA ASP A 38 -19.76 20.93 15.43
C ASP A 38 -18.94 21.44 14.23
N LEU A 39 -18.00 20.62 13.76
CA LEU A 39 -17.13 20.89 12.61
C LEU A 39 -17.68 20.31 11.29
N GLY A 40 -18.87 19.71 11.32
CA GLY A 40 -19.50 19.11 10.14
C GLY A 40 -18.85 17.79 9.70
N TYR A 41 -18.24 17.05 10.62
CA TYR A 41 -17.70 15.71 10.38
C TYR A 41 -18.49 14.68 11.18
N LYS A 42 -18.85 13.56 10.52
CA LYS A 42 -19.47 12.41 11.17
C LYS A 42 -18.41 11.34 11.40
N PRO A 43 -17.92 11.15 12.64
CA PRO A 43 -17.00 10.07 12.95
C PRO A 43 -17.70 8.71 12.88
N VAL A 44 -17.03 7.73 12.27
CA VAL A 44 -17.44 6.34 12.18
C VAL A 44 -16.35 5.48 12.83
N TRP A 45 -16.72 4.78 13.89
CA TRP A 45 -15.84 3.83 14.57
C TRP A 45 -15.82 2.50 13.80
N SER A 46 -14.62 2.03 13.48
CA SER A 46 -14.39 0.70 12.89
C SER A 46 -13.61 -0.14 13.90
N PRO A 47 -14.29 -0.98 14.71
CA PRO A 47 -13.61 -1.84 15.67
C PRO A 47 -12.75 -2.88 14.93
N SER A 48 -11.57 -3.19 15.48
CA SER A 48 -10.67 -4.21 14.94
C SER A 48 -10.37 -5.25 16.01
N ASN A 49 -10.44 -6.53 15.63
CA ASN A 49 -10.08 -7.66 16.51
C ASN A 49 -8.55 -7.85 16.60
N SER A 50 -7.79 -7.06 15.87
CA SER A 50 -6.33 -7.06 15.86
C SER A 50 -5.81 -5.63 16.05
N PRO A 51 -4.75 -5.42 16.86
CA PRO A 51 -4.23 -4.08 17.10
C PRO A 51 -3.75 -3.45 15.79
N VAL A 52 -4.25 -2.26 15.47
CA VAL A 52 -3.75 -1.38 14.41
C VAL A 52 -2.59 -0.52 14.95
N GLU A 53 -1.81 0.10 14.05
CA GLU A 53 -0.65 0.93 14.37
C GLU A 53 -0.89 1.85 15.59
N GLY A 54 -0.05 1.71 16.62
CA GLY A 54 -0.21 2.39 17.91
C GLY A 54 -0.85 1.55 19.02
N GLY A 55 -1.13 0.25 18.80
CA GLY A 55 -1.66 -0.66 19.82
C GLY A 55 -3.17 -0.55 20.05
N ALA A 56 -3.88 0.05 19.09
CA ALA A 56 -5.29 0.37 19.18
C ALA A 56 -6.19 -0.73 18.60
N TYR A 57 -7.32 -1.03 19.22
CA TYR A 57 -8.27 -2.07 18.76
C TYR A 57 -9.38 -1.51 17.84
N GLY A 58 -9.00 -0.63 16.91
CA GLY A 58 -9.92 -0.03 15.93
C GLY A 58 -9.51 1.40 15.55
N THR A 59 -10.16 1.94 14.52
CA THR A 59 -9.85 3.27 13.96
C THR A 59 -11.12 4.12 13.80
N TYR A 60 -10.98 5.44 13.94
CA TYR A 60 -12.00 6.39 13.53
C TYR A 60 -11.77 6.87 12.08
N SER A 61 -12.84 6.89 11.30
CA SER A 61 -12.88 7.57 10.00
C SER A 61 -13.89 8.71 10.05
N PHE A 62 -13.62 9.82 9.35
CA PHE A 62 -14.45 11.02 9.40
C PHE A 62 -15.03 11.30 8.03
N VAL A 63 -16.37 11.38 7.93
CA VAL A 63 -17.07 11.73 6.70
C VAL A 63 -17.59 13.16 6.83
N LYS A 64 -17.20 14.06 5.92
CA LYS A 64 -17.66 15.46 5.92
C LYS A 64 -19.13 15.51 5.53
N SER A 65 -20.00 15.97 6.44
CA SER A 65 -21.43 16.16 6.20
C SER A 65 -21.66 17.47 5.45
N GLY A 66 -21.36 17.48 4.14
CA GLY A 66 -21.57 18.67 3.31
C GLY A 66 -20.71 18.65 2.07
N GLY A 67 -21.18 17.96 1.04
CA GLY A 67 -20.50 17.85 -0.25
C GLY A 67 -20.99 16.63 -1.00
N GLY A 68 -22.15 16.76 -1.65
CA GLY A 68 -22.63 15.73 -2.55
C GLY A 68 -21.68 15.57 -3.74
N SER A 69 -21.19 14.36 -3.95
CA SER A 69 -20.99 13.80 -5.30
C SER A 69 -20.82 12.29 -5.22
N SER A 70 -21.71 11.61 -5.94
CA SER A 70 -21.83 10.19 -6.28
C SER A 70 -20.69 9.22 -5.94
N GLY A 71 -21.01 8.18 -5.16
CA GLY A 71 -20.24 6.95 -5.02
C GLY A 71 -21.17 5.79 -4.70
N SER A 72 -21.66 5.14 -5.74
CA SER A 72 -22.73 4.14 -5.78
C SER A 72 -22.64 3.02 -4.73
N SER A 73 -23.66 2.97 -3.86
CA SER A 73 -24.06 1.76 -3.16
C SER A 73 -24.83 0.85 -4.13
N SER A 74 -24.21 -0.18 -4.68
CA SER A 74 -24.95 -1.27 -5.33
C SER A 74 -25.23 -2.35 -4.29
N GLY A 75 -26.30 -2.12 -3.52
CA GLY A 75 -27.00 -3.18 -2.82
C GLY A 75 -27.58 -4.14 -3.85
N SER A 76 -27.19 -5.41 -3.74
CA SER A 76 -27.75 -6.54 -4.46
C SER A 76 -29.27 -6.60 -4.26
N LYS A 77 -30.01 -6.09 -5.23
CA LYS A 77 -31.40 -6.45 -5.47
C LYS A 77 -31.45 -7.25 -6.76
N SER A 78 -31.76 -8.53 -6.61
CA SER A 78 -32.13 -9.44 -7.68
C SER A 78 -33.35 -8.89 -8.43
N ASN A 79 -33.10 -8.20 -9.54
CA ASN A 79 -34.11 -8.03 -10.57
C ASN A 79 -33.80 -9.01 -11.68
N ASN A 80 -34.57 -10.09 -11.67
CA ASN A 80 -34.63 -11.12 -12.68
C ASN A 80 -35.20 -10.50 -13.97
N LYS A 81 -34.34 -9.81 -14.73
CA LYS A 81 -34.64 -9.40 -16.10
C LYS A 81 -33.73 -10.22 -16.99
N SER A 82 -34.31 -11.34 -17.45
CA SER A 82 -33.85 -12.18 -18.54
C SER A 82 -33.50 -11.28 -19.74
N SER A 83 -32.27 -10.77 -19.76
CA SER A 83 -31.62 -10.39 -21.00
C SER A 83 -31.17 -11.71 -21.59
N SER A 84 -31.76 -12.06 -22.73
CA SER A 84 -31.28 -13.13 -23.58
C SER A 84 -29.78 -12.93 -23.78
N LYS A 85 -28.96 -13.74 -23.10
CA LYS A 85 -27.59 -14.00 -23.53
C LYS A 85 -27.73 -14.48 -24.96
N ALA A 86 -27.47 -13.60 -25.92
CA ALA A 86 -27.07 -14.04 -27.23
C ALA A 86 -25.83 -14.89 -26.97
N GLU A 87 -25.99 -16.22 -27.03
CA GLU A 87 -24.87 -17.14 -27.06
C GLU A 87 -23.95 -16.64 -28.15
N LYS A 88 -22.76 -16.15 -27.78
CA LYS A 88 -21.70 -15.91 -28.74
C LYS A 88 -21.41 -17.28 -29.35
N GLN A 89 -21.91 -17.53 -30.56
CA GLN A 89 -21.63 -18.75 -31.29
C GLN A 89 -20.14 -18.73 -31.66
N TYR A 90 -19.31 -19.36 -30.83
CA TYR A 90 -17.88 -19.52 -31.08
C TYR A 90 -17.72 -20.57 -32.18
N TYR A 91 -17.31 -20.11 -33.36
CA TYR A 91 -17.22 -20.96 -34.56
C TYR A 91 -15.84 -21.63 -34.73
N VAL A 92 -14.88 -21.35 -33.83
CA VAL A 92 -13.50 -21.85 -33.92
C VAL A 92 -13.18 -22.76 -32.73
N PRO A 93 -12.82 -24.04 -32.94
CA PRO A 93 -12.33 -24.92 -31.88
C PRO A 93 -11.14 -24.29 -31.14
N GLY A 94 -11.24 -24.17 -29.82
CA GLY A 94 -10.18 -23.58 -28.97
C GLY A 94 -10.27 -22.07 -28.72
N GLN A 95 -11.13 -21.34 -29.44
CA GLN A 95 -11.32 -19.89 -29.23
C GLN A 95 -11.89 -19.59 -27.83
N GLN A 96 -12.93 -20.31 -27.42
CA GLN A 96 -13.54 -20.11 -26.10
C GLN A 96 -12.55 -20.41 -24.96
N SER A 97 -11.74 -21.46 -25.09
CA SER A 97 -10.70 -21.76 -24.09
C SER A 97 -9.59 -20.71 -24.05
N LEU A 98 -9.26 -20.08 -25.18
CA LEU A 98 -8.29 -18.99 -25.24
C LEU A 98 -8.87 -17.69 -24.66
N GLU A 99 -10.11 -17.35 -24.96
CA GLU A 99 -10.80 -16.20 -24.37
C GLU A 99 -10.99 -16.37 -22.86
N ASP A 100 -11.35 -17.57 -22.39
CA ASP A 100 -11.43 -17.89 -20.96
C ASP A 100 -10.03 -17.88 -20.30
N ALA A 101 -8.98 -18.31 -21.00
CA ALA A 101 -7.60 -18.24 -20.50
C ALA A 101 -7.11 -16.79 -20.40
N ILE A 102 -7.44 -15.94 -21.38
CA ILE A 102 -7.14 -14.50 -21.36
C ILE A 102 -7.88 -13.81 -20.20
N ALA A 103 -9.15 -14.15 -19.98
CA ALA A 103 -9.93 -13.61 -18.87
C ALA A 103 -9.38 -14.01 -17.49
N ARG A 104 -8.72 -15.18 -17.39
CA ARG A 104 -8.04 -15.62 -16.16
C ARG A 104 -6.70 -14.92 -15.91
N LEU A 105 -6.17 -14.19 -16.89
CA LEU A 105 -4.91 -13.43 -16.76
C LEU A 105 -5.13 -11.99 -16.23
N ASP A 106 -6.35 -11.63 -15.83
CA ASP A 106 -6.60 -10.33 -15.19
C ASP A 106 -5.95 -10.29 -13.80
N TYR A 107 -4.79 -9.63 -13.73
CA TYR A 107 -4.08 -9.35 -12.49
C TYR A 107 -4.58 -8.03 -11.90
N THR A 108 -4.99 -8.05 -10.62
CA THR A 108 -5.27 -6.84 -9.86
C THR A 108 -4.08 -6.53 -8.95
N PRO A 109 -3.37 -5.40 -9.16
CA PRO A 109 -2.29 -4.96 -8.28
C PRO A 109 -2.70 -4.95 -6.81
N ARG A 110 -1.77 -5.30 -5.91
CA ARG A 110 -2.02 -5.15 -4.47
C ARG A 110 -2.29 -3.69 -4.14
N SER A 111 -3.18 -3.45 -3.18
CA SER A 111 -3.44 -2.08 -2.74
C SER A 111 -2.21 -1.51 -2.03
N MET A 112 -1.95 -0.21 -2.24
CA MET A 112 -0.81 0.47 -1.61
C MET A 112 -0.88 0.40 -0.08
N GLY A 113 -2.09 0.47 0.48
CA GLY A 113 -2.30 0.36 1.93
C GLY A 113 -1.97 -1.02 2.49
N ASP A 114 -2.23 -2.09 1.73
CA ASP A 114 -1.90 -3.45 2.17
C ASP A 114 -0.39 -3.72 2.06
N MET A 115 0.26 -3.24 1.01
CA MET A 115 1.72 -3.33 0.87
C MET A 115 2.45 -2.53 1.96
N GLN A 116 1.95 -1.35 2.31
CA GLN A 116 2.52 -0.56 3.41
C GLN A 116 2.38 -1.27 4.75
N LYS A 117 1.21 -1.85 5.05
CA LYS A 117 1.01 -2.65 6.27
C LYS A 117 1.92 -3.87 6.33
N GLU A 118 2.10 -4.57 5.21
CA GLU A 118 3.00 -5.72 5.12
C GLU A 118 4.46 -5.31 5.34
N ALA A 119 4.91 -4.22 4.71
CA ALA A 119 6.24 -3.66 4.91
C ALA A 119 6.49 -3.24 6.36
N ALA A 120 5.53 -2.53 6.98
CA ALA A 120 5.61 -2.11 8.38
C ALA A 120 5.66 -3.31 9.33
N ASN A 121 4.82 -4.33 9.11
CA ASN A 121 4.85 -5.56 9.90
C ASN A 121 6.20 -6.29 9.81
N LEU A 122 6.79 -6.38 8.62
CA LEU A 122 8.11 -6.99 8.43
C LEU A 122 9.21 -6.19 9.11
N ALA A 123 9.17 -4.86 9.04
CA ALA A 123 10.12 -3.99 9.72
C ALA A 123 9.99 -4.11 11.25
N ASN A 124 8.76 -4.11 11.77
CA ASN A 124 8.47 -4.29 13.19
C ASN A 124 9.01 -5.63 13.71
N LEU A 125 8.80 -6.73 12.97
CA LEU A 125 9.28 -8.06 13.36
C LEU A 125 10.81 -8.12 13.57
N GLN A 126 11.58 -7.27 12.86
CA GLN A 126 13.03 -7.21 12.97
C GLN A 126 13.52 -6.28 14.10
N ILE A 127 12.79 -5.19 14.36
CA ILE A 127 13.23 -4.11 15.27
C ILE A 127 12.63 -4.24 16.68
N ASP A 128 11.37 -4.66 16.80
CA ASP A 128 10.69 -4.84 18.09
C ASP A 128 11.45 -5.72 19.10
N PRO A 129 12.04 -6.88 18.73
CA PRO A 129 12.82 -7.67 19.69
C PRO A 129 14.07 -6.91 20.19
N GLN A 130 14.66 -6.05 19.37
CA GLN A 130 15.82 -5.25 19.76
C GLN A 130 15.43 -4.13 20.72
N LEU A 131 14.32 -3.44 20.45
CA LEU A 131 13.74 -2.43 21.35
C LEU A 131 13.33 -3.05 22.69
N ALA A 132 12.72 -4.24 22.67
CA ALA A 132 12.35 -4.97 23.88
C ALA A 132 13.56 -5.37 24.72
N ALA A 133 14.62 -5.89 24.09
CA ALA A 133 15.87 -6.23 24.75
C ALA A 133 16.56 -5.00 25.36
N LEU A 134 16.58 -3.89 24.62
CA LEU A 134 17.14 -2.61 25.07
C LEU A 134 16.38 -2.07 26.30
N LYS A 135 15.05 -2.15 26.27
CA LYS A 135 14.18 -1.77 27.40
C LYS A 135 14.40 -2.65 28.64
N ALA A 136 14.59 -3.95 28.45
CA ALA A 136 14.92 -4.86 29.55
C ALA A 136 16.29 -4.53 30.16
N ALA A 137 17.28 -4.21 29.32
CA ALA A 137 18.62 -3.84 29.76
C ALA A 137 18.64 -2.55 30.60
N ILE A 138 17.91 -1.51 30.19
CA ILE A 138 17.85 -0.26 30.98
C ILE A 138 17.11 -0.45 32.30
N ASN A 139 16.01 -1.21 32.33
CA ASN A 139 15.29 -1.49 33.57
C ASN A 139 16.20 -2.22 34.58
N LYS A 140 17.01 -3.17 34.09
CA LYS A 140 18.02 -3.84 34.90
C LYS A 140 19.07 -2.85 35.41
N ALA A 141 19.62 -2.00 34.55
CA ALA A 141 20.62 -1.01 34.94
C ALA A 141 20.10 -0.01 35.99
N VAL A 142 18.85 0.45 35.86
CA VAL A 142 18.19 1.32 36.85
C VAL A 142 18.01 0.60 38.19
N SER A 143 17.58 -0.66 38.17
CA SER A 143 17.47 -1.50 39.37
C SER A 143 18.83 -1.68 40.05
N ASP A 144 19.86 -2.05 39.28
CA ASP A 144 21.22 -2.27 39.78
C ASP A 144 21.79 -0.98 40.39
N ALA A 145 21.57 0.18 39.76
CA ALA A 145 21.95 1.48 40.30
C ALA A 145 21.21 1.81 41.61
N GLY A 146 19.92 1.48 41.71
CA GLY A 146 19.15 1.64 42.95
C GLY A 146 19.71 0.80 44.10
N ILE A 147 20.08 -0.46 43.80
CA ILE A 147 20.74 -1.36 44.77
C ILE A 147 22.11 -0.79 45.19
N GLN A 148 22.91 -0.29 44.24
CA GLN A 148 24.20 0.33 44.54
C GLN A 148 24.05 1.57 45.44
N LYS A 149 23.10 2.46 45.16
CA LYS A 149 22.82 3.61 46.02
C LYS A 149 22.46 3.19 47.44
N THR A 150 21.56 2.22 47.58
CA THR A 150 21.13 1.70 48.88
C THR A 150 22.31 1.06 49.63
N SER A 151 23.18 0.34 48.91
CA SER A 151 24.39 -0.25 49.49
C SER A 151 25.38 0.80 49.95
N VAL A 152 25.63 1.85 49.18
CA VAL A 152 26.47 2.99 49.60
C VAL A 152 25.85 3.66 50.82
N GLU A 153 24.56 3.97 50.81
CA GLU A 153 23.89 4.57 51.97
C GLU A 153 23.99 3.71 53.23
N ALA A 154 23.81 2.39 53.11
CA ALA A 154 23.97 1.45 54.22
C ALA A 154 25.42 1.39 54.73
N ASN A 155 26.42 1.37 53.85
CA ASN A 155 27.84 1.35 54.22
C ASN A 155 28.25 2.58 55.04
N TYR A 156 27.63 3.74 54.77
CA TYR A 156 27.90 4.99 55.48
C TYR A 156 26.88 5.33 56.58
N ALA A 157 25.85 4.51 56.81
CA ALA A 157 24.78 4.80 57.78
C ALA A 157 25.28 4.97 59.22
N ASN A 158 26.32 4.21 59.60
CA ASN A 158 26.86 4.22 60.96
C ASN A 158 27.93 5.30 61.21
N VAL A 159 28.35 6.06 60.19
CA VAL A 159 29.42 7.06 60.34
C VAL A 159 29.02 8.15 61.33
N GLN A 160 27.82 8.71 61.19
CA GLN A 160 27.33 9.79 62.05
C GLN A 160 27.07 9.33 63.51
N PRO A 161 26.35 8.22 63.77
CA PRO A 161 26.21 7.69 65.13
C PRO A 161 27.54 7.34 65.79
N THR A 162 28.48 6.73 65.05
CA THR A 162 29.80 6.37 65.59
C THR A 162 30.62 7.62 65.91
N ALA A 163 30.57 8.63 65.05
CA ALA A 163 31.22 9.90 65.30
C ALA A 163 30.66 10.63 66.51
N ALA A 164 29.33 10.67 66.69
CA ALA A 164 28.71 11.27 67.86
C ALA A 164 29.20 10.59 69.16
N ARG A 165 29.24 9.25 69.18
CA ARG A 165 29.78 8.48 70.31
C ARG A 165 31.25 8.82 70.59
N LEU A 166 32.08 8.88 69.54
CA LEU A 166 33.50 9.20 69.67
C LEU A 166 33.73 10.66 70.10
N LEU A 167 32.90 11.61 69.68
CA LEU A 167 32.98 13.01 70.08
C LEU A 167 32.61 13.20 71.56
N GLU A 168 31.64 12.43 72.06
CA GLU A 168 31.29 12.39 73.49
C GLU A 168 32.42 11.76 74.32
N GLU A 169 32.98 10.64 73.86
CA GLU A 169 34.12 9.98 74.49
C GLU A 169 35.37 10.88 74.51
N ALA A 170 35.67 11.57 73.41
CA ALA A 170 36.75 12.55 73.32
C ALA A 170 36.52 13.75 74.25
N GLN A 171 35.26 14.16 74.45
CA GLN A 171 34.92 15.22 75.39
C GLN A 171 35.16 14.79 76.84
N ALA A 172 34.71 13.59 77.23
CA ALA A 172 34.94 13.03 78.56
C ALA A 172 36.43 12.79 78.85
N ALA A 173 37.17 12.19 77.91
CA ALA A 173 38.60 11.93 78.07
C ALA A 173 39.41 13.24 78.12
N GLY A 174 39.01 14.26 77.37
CA GLY A 174 39.70 15.56 77.34
C GLY A 174 39.51 16.35 78.62
N THR A 175 38.30 16.33 79.20
CA THR A 175 38.06 16.95 80.51
C THR A 175 38.83 16.21 81.62
N GLU A 176 38.81 14.88 81.62
CA GLU A 176 39.54 14.08 82.60
C GLU A 176 41.06 14.29 82.52
N SER A 177 41.64 14.29 81.30
CA SER A 177 43.08 14.51 81.12
C SER A 177 43.51 15.93 81.53
N ALA A 178 42.70 16.94 81.24
CA ALA A 178 42.99 18.32 81.62
C ALA A 178 42.91 18.53 83.15
N ILE A 179 41.93 17.91 83.81
CA ILE A 179 41.81 17.90 85.27
C ILE A 179 43.02 17.19 85.90
N ALA A 180 43.40 16.01 85.40
CA ALA A 180 44.52 15.23 85.91
C ALA A 180 45.88 15.96 85.79
N ARG A 181 46.03 16.84 84.80
CA ARG A 181 47.23 17.69 84.63
C ARG A 181 47.21 18.97 85.47
N GLY A 182 46.25 19.14 86.38
CA GLY A 182 46.09 20.34 87.21
C GLY A 182 45.55 21.55 86.46
N GLY A 183 45.09 21.36 85.22
CA GLY A 183 44.55 22.38 84.34
C GLY A 183 43.08 22.65 84.60
N GLY A 184 42.70 23.08 85.80
CA GLY A 184 41.32 23.48 86.14
C GLY A 184 40.85 24.79 85.48
N ARG A 185 41.63 25.35 84.54
CA ARG A 185 41.33 26.61 83.83
C ARG A 185 40.75 26.27 82.45
N ALA A 186 39.60 26.86 82.12
CA ALA A 186 38.78 26.55 80.94
C ALA A 186 39.57 26.34 79.62
N GLY A 187 40.60 27.16 79.36
CA GLY A 187 41.38 27.06 78.12
C GLY A 187 42.24 25.79 77.95
N ALA A 188 42.67 25.12 79.04
CA ALA A 188 43.44 23.88 78.94
C ALA A 188 42.54 22.67 78.60
N VAL A 189 41.31 22.67 79.14
CA VAL A 189 40.28 21.68 78.84
C VAL A 189 39.84 21.81 77.38
N GLU A 190 39.56 23.03 76.92
CA GLU A 190 39.16 23.30 75.54
C GLU A 190 40.22 22.88 74.53
N TYR A 191 41.51 23.11 74.84
CA TYR A 191 42.61 22.70 73.97
C TYR A 191 42.72 21.18 73.82
N GLU A 192 42.70 20.42 74.92
CA GLU A 192 42.82 18.95 74.87
C GLU A 192 41.58 18.29 74.24
N VAL A 193 40.37 18.78 74.56
CA VAL A 193 39.13 18.33 73.92
C VAL A 193 39.14 18.66 72.42
N GLY A 194 39.54 19.87 72.04
CA GLY A 194 39.63 20.29 70.64
C GLY A 194 40.62 19.45 69.84
N LYS A 195 41.77 19.11 70.44
CA LYS A 195 42.78 18.24 69.83
C LYS A 195 42.26 16.83 69.56
N MET A 196 41.45 16.26 70.46
CA MET A 196 40.87 14.92 70.26
C MET A 196 39.66 14.92 69.32
N LYS A 197 38.86 16.00 69.27
CA LYS A 197 37.72 16.11 68.35
C LYS A 197 38.12 16.36 66.91
N ARG A 198 39.25 17.05 66.65
CA ARG A 198 39.71 17.39 65.30
C ARG A 198 39.84 16.19 64.34
N PRO A 199 40.57 15.11 64.67
CA PRO A 199 40.70 13.95 63.78
C PRO A 199 39.36 13.21 63.56
N ILE A 200 38.46 13.22 64.56
CA ILE A 200 37.12 12.63 64.41
C ILE A 200 36.34 13.43 63.36
N ASN A 201 36.29 14.75 63.49
CA ASN A 201 35.60 15.63 62.54
C ASN A 201 36.21 15.54 61.13
N GLU A 202 37.53 15.52 61.01
CA GLU A 202 38.22 15.34 59.71
C GLU A 202 37.85 13.99 59.07
N SER A 203 37.76 12.90 59.86
CA SER A 203 37.37 11.58 59.34
C SER A 203 35.92 11.52 58.87
N VAL A 204 35.00 12.20 59.57
CA VAL A 204 33.58 12.30 59.18
C VAL A 204 33.44 13.08 57.90
N MET A 205 34.08 14.25 57.80
CA MET A 205 34.06 15.05 56.57
C MET A 205 34.60 14.25 55.37
N GLN A 206 35.68 13.48 55.54
CA GLN A 206 36.21 12.62 54.49
C GLN A 206 35.22 11.52 54.10
N ALA A 207 34.60 10.85 55.08
CA ALA A 207 33.62 9.80 54.82
C ALA A 207 32.36 10.33 54.12
N GLU A 208 31.87 11.51 54.50
CA GLU A 208 30.75 12.17 53.83
C GLU A 208 31.08 12.60 52.41
N ALA A 209 32.28 13.15 52.19
CA ALA A 209 32.76 13.49 50.86
C ALA A 209 32.87 12.24 49.97
N GLN A 210 33.39 11.13 50.50
CA GLN A 210 33.46 9.85 49.78
C GLN A 210 32.07 9.29 49.45
N LYS A 211 31.14 9.31 50.41
CA LYS A 211 29.74 8.91 50.19
C LYS A 211 29.13 9.72 49.06
N SER A 212 29.24 11.05 49.13
CA SER A 212 28.71 11.97 48.12
C SER A 212 29.32 11.72 46.75
N ALA A 213 30.64 11.53 46.66
CA ALA A 213 31.33 11.23 45.42
C ALA A 213 30.87 9.90 44.81
N GLN A 214 30.69 8.85 45.63
CA GLN A 214 30.19 7.55 45.16
C GLN A 214 28.75 7.64 44.64
N LEU A 215 27.87 8.33 45.38
CA LEU A 215 26.48 8.54 44.93
C LEU A 215 26.44 9.35 43.63
N SER A 216 27.25 10.41 43.52
CA SER A 216 27.35 11.22 42.30
C SER A 216 27.90 10.42 41.12
N ALA A 217 28.88 9.53 41.33
CA ALA A 217 29.38 8.65 40.28
C ALA A 217 28.29 7.67 39.78
N ILE A 218 27.45 7.13 40.67
CA ILE A 218 26.31 6.30 40.28
C ILE A 218 25.30 7.11 39.47
N ASP A 219 25.01 8.35 39.88
CA ASP A 219 24.10 9.24 39.14
C ASP A 219 24.61 9.57 37.74
N GLN A 220 25.91 9.89 37.60
CA GLN A 220 26.53 10.15 36.31
C GLN A 220 26.51 8.91 35.40
N ALA A 221 26.78 7.73 35.96
CA ALA A 221 26.70 6.47 35.22
C ALA A 221 25.27 6.21 34.72
N LEU A 222 24.26 6.44 35.57
CA LEU A 222 22.85 6.28 35.21
C LEU A 222 22.42 7.28 34.13
N ALA A 223 22.82 8.55 34.23
CA ALA A 223 22.57 9.55 33.21
C ALA A 223 23.18 9.15 31.85
N THR A 224 24.43 8.67 31.85
CA THR A 224 25.10 8.18 30.64
C THR A 224 24.38 6.97 30.02
N ILE A 225 23.85 6.06 30.84
CA ILE A 225 23.08 4.90 30.37
C ILE A 225 21.76 5.36 29.75
N GLN A 226 21.09 6.36 30.35
CA GLN A 226 19.84 6.91 29.81
C GLN A 226 20.06 7.61 28.46
N GLU A 227 21.13 8.39 28.31
CA GLU A 227 21.49 9.03 27.04
C GLU A 227 21.79 8.00 25.95
N LYS A 228 22.61 6.98 26.26
CA LYS A 228 22.88 5.88 25.32
C LYS A 228 21.61 5.14 24.90
N TYR A 229 20.67 4.97 25.83
CA TYR A 229 19.38 4.34 25.54
C TYR A 229 18.53 5.18 24.59
N SER A 230 18.44 6.50 24.80
CA SER A 230 17.70 7.37 23.87
C SER A 230 18.32 7.35 22.48
N ASP A 231 19.64 7.42 22.37
CA ASP A 231 20.35 7.39 21.10
C ASP A 231 20.15 6.07 20.36
N GLN A 232 20.26 4.94 21.07
CA GLN A 232 20.04 3.62 20.50
C GLN A 232 18.59 3.41 20.08
N THR A 233 17.63 3.90 20.87
CA THR A 233 16.21 3.85 20.51
C THR A 233 15.96 4.63 19.23
N GLN A 234 16.47 5.87 19.12
CA GLN A 234 16.32 6.70 17.93
C GLN A 234 16.99 6.06 16.70
N SER A 235 18.16 5.45 16.87
CA SER A 235 18.84 4.71 15.80
C SER A 235 18.03 3.51 15.30
N LEU A 236 17.44 2.73 16.21
CA LEU A 236 16.58 1.60 15.87
C LEU A 236 15.28 2.05 15.19
N GLU A 237 14.70 3.17 15.60
CA GLU A 237 13.52 3.74 14.93
C GLU A 237 13.84 4.28 13.53
N ALA A 238 15.01 4.90 13.36
CA ALA A 238 15.48 5.31 12.04
C ALA A 238 15.72 4.09 11.13
N GLN A 239 16.32 3.02 11.66
CA GLN A 239 16.49 1.76 10.95
C GLN A 239 15.14 1.15 10.56
N ARG A 240 14.16 1.16 11.47
CA ARG A 240 12.79 0.71 11.18
C ARG A 240 12.19 1.45 9.98
N GLY A 241 12.27 2.78 9.96
CA GLY A 241 11.78 3.57 8.83
C GLY A 241 12.51 3.25 7.52
N SER A 242 13.83 3.04 7.56
CA SER A 242 14.60 2.65 6.38
C SER A 242 14.24 1.24 5.87
N LEU A 243 13.99 0.30 6.78
CA LEU A 243 13.57 -1.06 6.47
C LEU A 243 12.16 -1.07 5.89
N GLU A 244 11.22 -0.33 6.48
CA GLU A 244 9.87 -0.19 5.94
C GLU A 244 9.90 0.36 4.52
N ALA A 245 10.66 1.43 4.27
CA ALA A 245 10.81 2.00 2.94
C ALA A 245 11.43 1.02 1.93
N ALA A 246 12.47 0.27 2.35
CA ALA A 246 13.11 -0.74 1.50
C ALA A 246 12.16 -1.92 1.18
N GLN A 247 11.42 -2.42 2.17
CA GLN A 247 10.44 -3.49 2.01
C GLN A 247 9.29 -3.04 1.10
N LEU A 248 8.81 -1.82 1.28
CA LEU A 248 7.76 -1.26 0.42
C LEU A 248 8.23 -1.11 -1.03
N ALA A 249 9.45 -0.65 -1.25
CA ALA A 249 10.04 -0.57 -2.59
C ALA A 249 10.17 -1.96 -3.24
N ALA A 250 10.56 -2.98 -2.47
CA ALA A 250 10.63 -4.36 -2.94
C ALA A 250 9.24 -4.93 -3.31
N LEU A 251 8.22 -4.68 -2.47
CA LEU A 251 6.84 -5.09 -2.75
C LEU A 251 6.29 -4.41 -4.00
N LEU A 252 6.52 -3.11 -4.17
CA LEU A 252 6.12 -2.36 -5.37
C LEU A 252 6.83 -2.87 -6.63
N ALA A 253 8.12 -3.17 -6.54
CA ALA A 253 8.87 -3.72 -7.67
C ALA A 253 8.35 -5.11 -8.07
N GLY A 254 8.10 -5.98 -7.08
CA GLY A 254 7.55 -7.32 -7.31
C GLY A 254 6.14 -7.30 -7.89
N ASP A 255 5.26 -6.42 -7.39
CA ASP A 255 3.91 -6.23 -7.92
C ASP A 255 3.93 -5.74 -9.37
N ARG A 256 4.83 -4.79 -9.68
CA ARG A 256 5.03 -4.28 -11.04
C ARG A 256 5.56 -5.35 -12.00
N GLU A 257 6.50 -6.17 -11.54
CA GLU A 257 7.03 -7.28 -12.32
C GLU A 257 5.95 -8.32 -12.61
N MET A 258 5.14 -8.67 -11.61
CA MET A 258 4.01 -9.58 -11.77
C MET A 258 2.98 -9.02 -12.76
N ALA A 259 2.62 -7.74 -12.63
CA ALA A 259 1.73 -7.07 -13.57
C ALA A 259 2.29 -7.06 -15.00
N SER A 260 3.59 -6.80 -15.18
CA SER A 260 4.26 -6.82 -16.49
C SER A 260 4.30 -8.22 -17.11
N ASN A 261 4.56 -9.25 -16.30
CA ASN A 261 4.58 -10.64 -16.75
C ASN A 261 3.19 -11.10 -17.19
N MET A 262 2.16 -10.76 -16.41
CA MET A 262 0.77 -11.06 -16.75
C MET A 262 0.30 -10.31 -18.00
N ALA A 263 0.65 -9.03 -18.13
CA ALA A 263 0.37 -8.24 -19.33
C ALA A 263 1.05 -8.84 -20.58
N SER A 264 2.31 -9.27 -20.45
CA SER A 264 3.06 -9.89 -21.55
C SER A 264 2.45 -11.23 -21.98
N GLN A 265 2.04 -12.07 -21.01
CA GLN A 265 1.33 -13.32 -21.29
C GLN A 265 -0.01 -13.07 -21.98
N ARG A 266 -0.75 -12.04 -21.54
CA ARG A 266 -2.01 -11.64 -22.13
C ARG A 266 -1.83 -11.17 -23.58
N VAL A 267 -0.87 -10.29 -23.84
CA VAL A 267 -0.56 -9.84 -25.22
C VAL A 267 -0.16 -11.02 -26.11
N GLY A 268 0.63 -11.97 -25.60
CA GLY A 268 0.97 -13.19 -26.34
C GLY A 268 -0.24 -14.07 -26.65
N ALA A 269 -1.15 -14.25 -25.69
CA ALA A 269 -2.39 -15.00 -25.89
C ALA A 269 -3.34 -14.29 -26.87
N GLU A 270 -3.46 -12.96 -26.79
CA GLU A 270 -4.24 -12.13 -27.72
C GLU A 270 -3.66 -12.18 -29.14
N TYR A 271 -2.33 -12.17 -29.29
CA TYR A 271 -1.68 -12.32 -30.60
C TYR A 271 -1.95 -13.70 -31.22
N ASN A 272 -1.90 -14.76 -30.42
CA ASN A 272 -2.26 -16.11 -30.87
C ASN A 272 -3.73 -16.20 -31.30
N LEU A 273 -4.64 -15.57 -30.55
CA LEU A 273 -6.04 -15.49 -30.91
C LEU A 273 -6.25 -14.71 -32.23
N ALA A 274 -5.59 -13.56 -32.40
CA ALA A 274 -5.66 -12.78 -33.63
C ALA A 274 -5.11 -13.56 -34.84
N SER A 275 -4.03 -14.33 -34.67
CA SER A 275 -3.48 -15.19 -35.71
C SER A 275 -4.45 -16.30 -36.13
N LEU A 276 -5.16 -16.91 -35.17
CA LEU A 276 -6.19 -17.91 -35.45
C LEU A 276 -7.38 -17.30 -36.22
N LEU A 277 -7.82 -16.09 -35.83
CA LEU A 277 -8.89 -15.37 -36.51
C LEU A 277 -8.51 -14.98 -37.94
N ASN A 278 -7.29 -14.46 -38.15
CA ASN A 278 -6.80 -14.13 -39.50
C ASN A 278 -6.68 -15.38 -40.39
N SER A 279 -6.17 -16.49 -39.85
CA SER A 279 -6.08 -17.76 -40.61
C SER A 279 -7.46 -18.28 -41.02
N ARG A 280 -8.46 -18.10 -40.15
CA ARG A 280 -9.86 -18.41 -40.47
C ARG A 280 -10.38 -17.53 -41.59
N ASP A 281 -10.17 -16.21 -41.52
CA ASP A 281 -10.69 -15.30 -42.52
C ASP A 281 -10.07 -15.55 -43.90
N LEU A 282 -8.79 -15.89 -43.96
CA LEU A 282 -8.11 -16.37 -45.18
C LEU A 282 -8.70 -17.69 -45.70
N SER A 283 -8.93 -18.68 -44.81
CA SER A 283 -9.54 -19.96 -45.21
C SER A 283 -10.98 -19.77 -45.70
N ASN A 284 -11.75 -18.91 -45.05
CA ASN A 284 -13.10 -18.56 -45.48
C ASN A 284 -13.09 -17.86 -46.84
N GLN A 285 -12.16 -16.92 -47.07
CA GLN A 285 -11.99 -16.31 -48.39
C GLN A 285 -11.62 -17.34 -49.46
N GLN A 286 -10.70 -18.26 -49.18
CA GLN A 286 -10.34 -19.35 -50.10
C GLN A 286 -11.52 -20.29 -50.37
N ASN A 287 -12.29 -20.65 -49.35
CA ASN A 287 -13.48 -21.49 -49.50
C ASN A 287 -14.56 -20.76 -50.32
N VAL A 288 -14.76 -19.45 -50.10
CA VAL A 288 -15.68 -18.64 -50.92
C VAL A 288 -15.21 -18.56 -52.37
N LEU A 289 -13.91 -18.39 -52.61
CA LEU A 289 -13.33 -18.38 -53.95
C LEU A 289 -13.44 -19.74 -54.64
N ALA A 290 -13.08 -20.83 -53.95
CA ALA A 290 -13.19 -22.19 -54.46
C ALA A 290 -14.65 -22.58 -54.71
N GLN A 291 -15.57 -22.15 -53.84
CA GLN A 291 -17.00 -22.35 -54.04
C GLN A 291 -17.49 -21.54 -55.24
N ALA A 292 -17.05 -20.29 -55.42
CA ALA A 292 -17.34 -19.49 -56.60
C ALA A 292 -16.75 -20.06 -57.90
N GLU A 293 -15.60 -20.73 -57.85
CA GLU A 293 -15.03 -21.47 -58.99
C GLU A 293 -15.82 -22.75 -59.34
N ILE A 294 -16.36 -23.44 -58.33
CA ILE A 294 -17.13 -24.69 -58.51
C ILE A 294 -18.58 -24.42 -58.94
N THR A 295 -19.24 -23.39 -58.38
CA THR A 295 -20.65 -23.08 -58.66
C THR A 295 -20.86 -21.93 -59.64
N GLY A 296 -19.78 -21.23 -60.03
CA GLY A 296 -19.86 -20.05 -60.89
C GLY A 296 -20.56 -18.84 -60.26
N GLN A 297 -20.86 -18.89 -58.95
CA GLN A 297 -21.61 -17.85 -58.24
C GLN A 297 -20.88 -17.40 -56.97
N PHE A 298 -20.63 -16.09 -56.87
CA PHE A 298 -20.22 -15.45 -55.61
C PHE A 298 -21.43 -15.28 -54.67
N PRO A 299 -21.26 -15.46 -53.35
CA PRO A 299 -22.33 -15.19 -52.38
C PRO A 299 -22.70 -13.70 -52.38
N GLY A 300 -23.96 -13.37 -52.67
CA GLY A 300 -24.47 -12.00 -52.78
C GLY A 300 -24.82 -11.55 -54.21
N MET A 301 -24.67 -12.41 -55.22
CA MET A 301 -25.11 -12.10 -56.59
C MET A 301 -26.61 -12.37 -56.78
N PRO A 302 -27.35 -11.49 -57.48
CA PRO A 302 -28.71 -11.79 -57.92
C PRO A 302 -28.70 -12.93 -58.93
N GLU A 303 -29.55 -13.95 -58.73
CA GLU A 303 -29.76 -15.04 -59.68
C GLU A 303 -30.09 -14.50 -61.09
N GLY A 304 -29.47 -15.05 -62.14
CA GLY A 304 -29.86 -14.78 -63.54
C GLY A 304 -29.06 -13.72 -64.30
N THR A 305 -27.74 -13.62 -64.08
CA THR A 305 -26.87 -12.81 -64.97
C THR A 305 -26.49 -13.60 -66.23
N VAL A 306 -26.55 -12.93 -67.38
CA VAL A 306 -26.15 -13.45 -68.69
C VAL A 306 -25.10 -12.52 -69.30
N THR A 307 -24.27 -13.05 -70.19
CA THR A 307 -23.26 -12.21 -70.83
C THR A 307 -23.96 -11.25 -71.80
N LEU A 308 -23.64 -9.96 -71.74
CA LEU A 308 -24.26 -8.93 -72.56
C LEU A 308 -24.14 -9.25 -74.05
N ARG A 309 -22.98 -9.76 -74.47
CA ARG A 309 -22.74 -10.16 -75.86
C ARG A 309 -23.61 -11.34 -76.26
N ASP A 310 -23.67 -12.39 -75.45
CA ASP A 310 -24.40 -13.61 -75.83
C ASP A 310 -25.92 -13.38 -75.82
N TYR A 311 -26.41 -12.49 -74.94
CA TYR A 311 -27.82 -12.08 -74.94
C TYR A 311 -28.19 -11.31 -76.21
N LEU A 312 -27.37 -10.34 -76.61
CA LEU A 312 -27.61 -9.53 -77.81
C LEU A 312 -27.55 -10.38 -79.08
N SER A 313 -26.55 -11.26 -79.20
CA SER A 313 -26.43 -12.16 -80.34
C SER A 313 -27.59 -13.14 -80.46
N ASN A 314 -28.06 -13.70 -79.35
CA ASN A 314 -29.19 -14.63 -79.35
C ASN A 314 -30.54 -13.93 -79.57
N SER A 315 -30.63 -12.64 -79.28
CA SER A 315 -31.85 -11.83 -79.41
C SER A 315 -31.96 -11.10 -80.76
N GLY A 316 -30.98 -11.27 -81.65
CA GLY A 316 -30.99 -10.68 -82.99
C GLY A 316 -30.58 -9.20 -83.05
N TYR A 317 -29.92 -8.69 -82.01
CA TYR A 317 -29.36 -7.34 -81.98
C TYR A 317 -27.89 -7.33 -82.42
N ASP A 318 -27.45 -6.16 -82.90
CA ASP A 318 -26.04 -5.94 -83.23
C ASP A 318 -25.14 -6.12 -81.99
N GLU A 319 -23.92 -6.60 -82.23
CA GLU A 319 -22.94 -6.77 -81.15
C GLU A 319 -22.68 -5.45 -80.41
N PRO A 320 -22.48 -5.51 -79.08
CA PRO A 320 -22.19 -4.31 -78.31
C PRO A 320 -20.87 -3.69 -78.79
N GLY A 321 -20.91 -2.42 -79.19
CA GLY A 321 -19.72 -1.68 -79.59
C GLY A 321 -18.81 -1.47 -78.39
N TRP A 322 -17.57 -1.94 -78.46
CA TRP A 322 -16.59 -1.76 -77.40
C TRP A 322 -15.54 -0.73 -77.81
N ASP A 323 -15.33 0.31 -77.00
CA ASP A 323 -14.20 1.22 -77.15
C ASP A 323 -13.03 0.78 -76.24
N PRO A 324 -11.91 0.26 -76.79
CA PRO A 324 -10.80 -0.24 -76.00
C PRO A 324 -10.01 0.86 -75.29
N GLY A 325 -10.12 2.12 -75.71
CA GLY A 325 -9.43 3.24 -75.06
C GLY A 325 -10.11 3.73 -73.78
N THR A 326 -11.44 3.65 -73.73
CA THR A 326 -12.26 4.15 -72.61
C THR A 326 -12.95 3.06 -71.81
N GLY A 327 -13.02 1.83 -72.33
CA GLY A 327 -13.79 0.73 -71.75
C GLY A 327 -15.30 0.89 -71.90
N ASN A 328 -15.76 1.89 -72.66
CA ASN A 328 -17.17 2.16 -72.85
C ASN A 328 -17.83 1.10 -73.74
N VAL A 329 -19.06 0.75 -73.41
CA VAL A 329 -19.86 -0.22 -74.17
C VAL A 329 -21.07 0.49 -74.76
N THR A 330 -21.26 0.37 -76.06
CA THR A 330 -22.37 0.95 -76.79
C THR A 330 -23.38 -0.13 -77.16
N VAL A 331 -24.60 0.00 -76.67
CA VAL A 331 -25.72 -0.91 -76.95
C VAL A 331 -26.85 -0.07 -77.55
N ASN A 332 -27.35 -0.46 -78.72
CA ASN A 332 -28.46 0.24 -79.40
C ASN A 332 -28.26 1.77 -79.51
N GLY A 333 -27.05 2.22 -79.86
CA GLY A 333 -26.70 3.64 -80.01
C GLY A 333 -26.49 4.43 -78.70
N LYS A 334 -26.70 3.82 -77.52
CA LYS A 334 -26.42 4.42 -76.21
C LYS A 334 -25.09 3.91 -75.67
N THR A 335 -24.22 4.81 -75.23
CA THR A 335 -22.91 4.47 -74.64
C THR A 335 -23.00 4.43 -73.12
N TYR A 336 -22.56 3.32 -72.54
CA TYR A 336 -22.50 3.07 -71.11
C TYR A 336 -21.05 3.00 -70.65
N THR A 337 -20.73 3.76 -69.60
CA THR A 337 -19.40 3.76 -69.00
C THR A 337 -19.17 2.54 -68.10
N PRO A 338 -17.91 2.11 -67.89
CA PRO A 338 -17.60 1.03 -66.96
C PRO A 338 -18.19 1.24 -65.56
N GLU A 339 -18.21 2.49 -65.06
CA GLU A 339 -18.78 2.85 -63.75
C GLU A 339 -20.32 2.74 -63.72
N GLN A 340 -20.99 2.93 -64.84
CA GLN A 340 -22.43 2.73 -64.93
C GLN A 340 -22.78 1.25 -64.99
N LEU A 341 -21.99 0.45 -65.71
CA LEU A 341 -22.21 -0.98 -65.85
C LEU A 341 -21.84 -1.76 -64.59
N SER A 342 -20.79 -1.33 -63.87
CA SER A 342 -20.38 -1.96 -62.60
C SER A 342 -21.41 -1.83 -61.48
N LYS A 343 -22.36 -0.90 -61.58
CA LYS A 343 -23.49 -0.78 -60.65
C LYS A 343 -24.50 -1.92 -60.80
N TYR A 344 -24.55 -2.53 -61.98
CA TYR A 344 -25.57 -3.53 -62.32
C TYR A 344 -24.98 -4.92 -62.56
N GLY A 345 -23.67 -5.01 -62.83
CA GLY A 345 -23.00 -6.27 -63.12
C GLY A 345 -21.49 -6.17 -63.01
N TYR A 346 -20.80 -7.12 -63.59
CA TYR A 346 -19.34 -7.25 -63.46
C TYR A 346 -18.72 -7.79 -64.75
N ILE A 347 -17.40 -7.63 -64.90
CA ILE A 347 -16.66 -8.21 -66.02
C ILE A 347 -16.13 -9.59 -65.60
N GLN A 348 -16.41 -10.61 -66.40
CA GLN A 348 -15.84 -11.95 -66.26
C GLN A 348 -15.30 -12.41 -67.63
N ASN A 349 -14.05 -12.88 -67.67
CA ASN A 349 -13.39 -13.30 -68.91
C ASN A 349 -13.41 -12.22 -70.02
N GLY A 350 -13.26 -10.95 -69.64
CA GLY A 350 -13.31 -9.82 -70.57
C GLY A 350 -14.69 -9.50 -71.14
N ARG A 351 -15.77 -10.06 -70.57
CA ARG A 351 -17.16 -9.83 -70.99
C ARG A 351 -18.00 -9.30 -69.84
N TRP A 352 -18.89 -8.37 -70.12
CA TRP A 352 -19.85 -7.86 -69.14
C TRP A 352 -20.95 -8.91 -68.87
N GLN A 353 -21.11 -9.27 -67.61
CA GLN A 353 -22.18 -10.10 -67.07
C GLN A 353 -23.21 -9.19 -66.40
N LEU A 354 -24.43 -9.18 -66.92
CA LEU A 354 -25.52 -8.31 -66.44
C LEU A 354 -26.79 -9.13 -66.24
N PRO A 355 -27.67 -8.77 -65.27
CA PRO A 355 -28.99 -9.37 -65.17
C PRO A 355 -29.78 -9.15 -66.45
N GLU A 356 -30.52 -10.17 -66.91
CA GLU A 356 -31.29 -10.09 -68.14
C GLU A 356 -32.28 -8.90 -68.16
N SER A 357 -32.88 -8.59 -67.00
CA SER A 357 -33.78 -7.45 -66.82
C SER A 357 -33.12 -6.10 -67.11
N ILE A 358 -31.83 -5.97 -66.81
CA ILE A 358 -31.06 -4.76 -67.07
C ILE A 358 -30.67 -4.69 -68.55
N ILE A 359 -30.33 -5.82 -69.18
CA ILE A 359 -30.03 -5.82 -70.62
C ILE A 359 -31.29 -5.45 -71.42
N ARG A 360 -32.46 -5.96 -71.03
CA ARG A 360 -33.76 -5.59 -71.65
C ARG A 360 -34.05 -4.09 -71.50
N SER A 361 -33.72 -3.48 -70.37
CA SER A 361 -33.94 -2.04 -70.17
C SER A 361 -32.94 -1.17 -70.94
N MET A 362 -31.73 -1.67 -71.22
CA MET A 362 -30.76 -1.00 -72.09
C MET A 362 -31.16 -1.02 -73.58
N LEU A 363 -32.00 -1.98 -73.97
CA LEU A 363 -32.48 -2.14 -75.35
C LEU A 363 -33.72 -1.31 -75.69
N GLN A 364 -34.44 -0.81 -74.68
CA GLN A 364 -35.49 0.20 -74.82
C GLN A 364 -34.87 1.60 -74.94
#